data_AF-A0AAP7UIU1-F1
#
_entry.id   AF-A0AAP7UIU1-F1
#
_cell.length_a   1.000
_cell.length_b   1.000
_cell.length_c   1.000
_cell.angle_alpha   90.00
_cell.angle_beta   90.00
_cell.angle_gamma   90.00
#
_symmetry.space_group_name_H-M   'P 1'
#
loop_
_entity.id
_entity.type
_entity.pdbx_description
1 polymer ?
#
loop_
_entity_poly.entity_id
_entity_poly.type
_entity_poly.pdbx_seq_one_letter_code
_entity_poly.pdbx_strand_id
1 'polypeptide(L)'
;MEYSYEFKEDQFGNLAIILPEEISIFADFIQDISTTEEVDEYLGYIQNVIDGEYVNFEITLNATSVIIKKMKQQLNIIIGLKNQEFIELLLIWKEKIPEIFED
;
A
#
# COMPACT_ATOMS: atom_id res chain seq x y z
N MET A 1 0.34 -11.17 -5.12
CA MET A 1 0.92 -10.99 -3.78
C MET A 1 1.30 -12.37 -3.25
N GLU A 2 2.47 -12.54 -2.61
CA GLU A 2 2.88 -13.83 -2.02
C GLU A 2 2.12 -14.16 -0.72
N TYR A 3 1.69 -13.13 0.02
CA TYR A 3 0.90 -13.27 1.25
C TYR A 3 -0.58 -13.48 0.94
N SER A 4 -1.26 -14.28 1.77
CA SER A 4 -2.72 -14.40 1.72
C SER A 4 -3.37 -13.10 2.18
N TYR A 5 -4.53 -12.77 1.63
CA TYR A 5 -5.35 -11.64 2.09
C TYR A 5 -6.83 -12.00 1.99
N GLU A 6 -7.65 -11.37 2.83
CA GLU A 6 -9.10 -11.51 2.81
C GLU A 6 -9.75 -10.13 2.88
N PHE A 7 -10.90 -9.97 2.25
CA PHE A 7 -11.76 -8.80 2.46
C PHE A 7 -12.92 -9.18 3.37
N LYS A 8 -13.20 -8.37 4.38
CA LYS A 8 -14.32 -8.55 5.31
C LYS A 8 -14.96 -7.21 5.62
N GLU A 9 -16.28 -7.19 5.71
CA GLU A 9 -16.97 -6.06 6.31
C GLU A 9 -16.70 -6.02 7.82
N ASP A 10 -16.33 -4.85 8.32
CA ASP A 10 -16.22 -4.60 9.75
C ASP A 10 -17.61 -4.50 10.41
N GLN A 11 -17.65 -4.31 11.73
CA GLN A 11 -18.89 -4.18 12.49
C GLN A 11 -19.74 -2.94 12.10
N PHE A 12 -19.20 -2.03 11.31
CA PHE A 12 -19.84 -0.81 10.82
C PHE A 12 -20.24 -0.92 9.33
N GLY A 13 -19.96 -2.05 8.68
CA GLY A 13 -20.23 -2.29 7.26
C GLY A 13 -19.16 -1.75 6.32
N ASN A 14 -18.01 -1.31 6.83
CA ASN A 14 -16.90 -0.87 5.97
C ASN A 14 -16.09 -2.08 5.51
N LEU A 15 -15.73 -2.13 4.22
CA LEU A 15 -14.85 -3.17 3.71
C LEU A 15 -13.42 -2.97 4.24
N ALA A 16 -12.91 -3.97 4.93
CA ALA A 16 -11.55 -4.02 5.45
C ALA A 16 -10.74 -5.11 4.74
N ILE A 17 -9.46 -4.83 4.49
CA ILE A 17 -8.49 -5.86 4.08
C ILE A 17 -7.81 -6.45 5.31
N ILE A 18 -7.81 -7.77 5.41
CA ILE A 18 -7.17 -8.51 6.48
C ILE A 18 -5.91 -9.16 5.91
N LEU A 19 -4.77 -8.84 6.53
CA LEU A 19 -3.46 -9.37 6.17
C LEU A 19 -2.89 -10.24 7.32
N PRO A 20 -1.91 -11.12 7.04
CA PRO A 20 -1.20 -11.89 8.06
C PRO A 20 -0.48 -10.98 9.06
N GLU A 21 -0.29 -11.47 10.29
CA GLU A 21 0.29 -10.71 11.41
C GLU A 21 1.64 -10.06 11.05
N GLU A 22 2.44 -10.73 10.21
CA GLU A 22 3.76 -10.26 9.80
C GLU A 22 3.73 -8.96 8.99
N ILE A 23 2.62 -8.71 8.30
CA ILE A 23 2.42 -7.54 7.43
C ILE A 23 1.14 -6.77 7.75
N SER A 24 0.50 -7.04 8.90
CA SER A 24 -0.80 -6.46 9.26
C SER A 24 -0.78 -4.93 9.34
N ILE A 25 0.37 -4.35 9.66
CA ILE A 25 0.55 -2.88 9.68
C ILE A 25 0.29 -2.22 8.31
N PHE A 26 0.43 -2.97 7.22
CA PHE A 26 0.11 -2.48 5.88
C PHE A 26 -1.40 -2.45 5.60
N ALA A 27 -2.19 -3.23 6.33
CA ALA A 27 -3.64 -3.15 6.25
C ALA A 27 -4.11 -1.79 6.79
N ASP A 28 -3.60 -1.38 7.96
CA ASP A 28 -3.93 -0.07 8.53
C ASP A 28 -3.52 1.06 7.58
N PHE A 29 -2.30 1.00 7.04
CA PHE A 29 -1.80 1.99 6.09
C PHE A 29 -2.67 2.09 4.83
N ILE A 30 -3.04 0.97 4.21
CA ILE A 30 -3.72 1.02 2.92
C ILE A 30 -5.19 1.42 3.03
N GLN A 31 -5.83 1.07 4.15
CA GLN A 31 -7.22 1.46 4.43
C GLN A 31 -7.38 2.96 4.65
N ASP A 32 -6.29 3.70 4.92
CA ASP A 32 -6.30 5.16 4.96
C ASP A 32 -6.37 5.81 3.57
N ILE A 33 -6.14 5.04 2.49
CA ILE A 33 -6.21 5.53 1.11
C ILE A 33 -7.66 5.49 0.62
N SER A 34 -8.21 6.66 0.30
CA SER A 34 -9.64 6.82 0.03
C SER A 34 -9.99 6.98 -1.46
N THR A 35 -9.00 7.25 -2.32
CA THR A 35 -9.25 7.52 -3.75
C THR A 35 -8.31 6.75 -4.67
N THR A 36 -8.80 6.45 -5.88
CA THR A 36 -7.98 5.78 -6.90
C THR A 36 -6.83 6.67 -7.38
N GLU A 37 -7.03 7.98 -7.32
CA GLU A 37 -6.08 9.03 -7.64
C GLU A 37 -4.90 9.04 -6.66
N GLU A 38 -5.16 8.93 -5.35
CA GLU A 38 -4.09 8.78 -4.35
C GLU A 38 -3.24 7.54 -4.60
N VAL A 39 -3.87 6.41 -4.96
CA VAL A 39 -3.13 5.20 -5.33
C VAL A 39 -2.24 5.46 -6.56
N ASP A 40 -2.78 6.10 -7.59
CA ASP A 40 -2.02 6.41 -8.81
C ASP A 40 -0.84 7.37 -8.55
N GLU A 41 -1.01 8.36 -7.68
CA GLU A 41 0.07 9.24 -7.24
C GLU A 41 1.19 8.45 -6.54
N TYR A 42 0.84 7.57 -5.60
CA TYR A 42 1.82 6.75 -4.89
C TYR A 42 2.55 5.78 -5.81
N LEU A 43 1.85 5.15 -6.76
CA LEU A 43 2.48 4.31 -7.78
C LEU A 43 3.47 5.13 -8.63
N GLY A 44 3.11 6.36 -9.00
CA GLY A 44 4.01 7.28 -9.69
C GLY A 44 5.27 7.60 -8.89
N TYR A 45 5.14 7.92 -7.60
CA TYR A 45 6.30 8.19 -6.75
C TYR A 45 7.20 6.97 -6.55
N ILE A 46 6.61 5.77 -6.39
CA ILE A 46 7.35 4.52 -6.33
C ILE A 46 8.13 4.31 -7.64
N GLN A 47 7.50 4.54 -8.79
CA GLN A 47 8.14 4.41 -10.09
C GLN A 47 9.32 5.38 -10.25
N ASN A 48 9.17 6.65 -9.83
CA ASN A 48 10.26 7.63 -9.84
C ASN A 48 11.45 7.19 -8.97
N VAL A 49 11.21 6.51 -7.84
CA VAL A 49 12.28 5.91 -7.03
C VAL A 49 12.92 4.72 -7.76
N ILE A 50 12.14 3.86 -8.42
CA ILE A 50 12.66 2.72 -9.18
C ILE A 50 13.52 3.19 -10.34
N ASP A 51 13.09 4.19 -11.09
CA ASP A 51 13.83 4.76 -12.23
C ASP A 51 15.06 5.54 -11.77
N GLY A 52 15.13 5.89 -10.48
CA GLY A 52 16.25 6.61 -9.87
C GLY A 52 16.18 8.12 -10.07
N GLU A 53 15.01 8.63 -10.46
CA GLU A 53 14.72 10.06 -10.40
C GLU A 53 14.71 10.54 -8.94
N TYR A 54 14.20 9.70 -8.03
CA TYR A 54 14.22 9.93 -6.59
C TYR A 54 15.17 8.97 -5.87
N VAL A 55 15.91 9.49 -4.89
CA VAL A 55 16.78 8.67 -4.02
C VAL A 55 15.93 7.81 -3.09
N ASN A 56 14.84 8.39 -2.59
CA ASN A 56 13.85 7.75 -1.74
C ASN A 56 12.56 8.57 -1.75
N PHE A 57 11.47 7.96 -1.25
CA PHE A 57 10.19 8.60 -1.02
C PHE A 57 9.57 8.05 0.27
N GLU A 58 8.85 8.89 1.01
CA GLU A 58 8.12 8.49 2.22
C GLU A 58 6.66 8.88 2.07
N ILE A 59 5.77 7.91 2.22
CA ILE A 59 4.33 8.14 2.31
C ILE A 59 3.97 8.09 3.79
N THR A 60 3.39 9.15 4.32
CA THR A 60 2.92 9.20 5.71
C THR A 60 1.41 9.37 5.72
N LEU A 61 0.71 8.35 6.23
CA LEU A 61 -0.74 8.34 6.40
C LEU A 61 -1.06 8.15 7.88
N ASN A 62 -1.82 9.08 8.44
CA ASN A 62 -2.13 9.15 9.87
C ASN A 62 -0.87 8.98 10.75
N ALA A 63 -0.77 7.87 11.50
CA ALA A 63 0.34 7.58 12.41
C ALA A 63 1.41 6.65 11.80
N THR A 64 1.24 6.22 10.55
CA THR A 64 2.08 5.20 9.89
C THR A 64 2.82 5.82 8.71
N SER A 65 4.11 5.53 8.58
CA SER A 65 4.88 5.91 7.39
C SER A 65 5.55 4.73 6.69
N VAL A 66 5.53 4.77 5.37
CA VAL A 66 6.12 3.77 4.46
C VAL A 66 7.21 4.46 3.67
N ILE A 67 8.46 4.02 3.88
CA ILE A 67 9.63 4.59 3.22
C ILE A 67 10.10 3.65 2.09
N ILE A 68 10.11 4.17 0.87
CA ILE A 68 10.55 3.49 -0.35
C ILE A 68 11.97 3.97 -0.71
N LYS A 69 12.94 3.06 -0.78
CA LYS A 69 14.35 3.39 -1.06
C LYS A 69 14.94 2.50 -2.15
N LYS A 70 15.62 3.09 -3.13
CA LYS A 70 16.45 2.36 -4.11
C LYS A 70 17.79 1.98 -3.45
N MET A 71 17.94 0.78 -2.90
CA MET A 71 19.29 0.25 -2.58
C MET A 71 19.85 -0.56 -3.74
N LYS A 72 21.18 -0.57 -3.85
CA LYS A 72 21.94 -1.06 -5.01
C LYS A 72 21.52 -2.43 -5.55
N GLN A 73 20.88 -3.31 -4.78
CA GLN A 73 20.35 -4.60 -5.27
C GLN A 73 19.10 -5.12 -4.52
N GLN A 74 18.46 -4.32 -3.65
CA GLN A 74 17.26 -4.76 -2.89
C GLN A 74 16.53 -3.55 -2.30
N LEU A 75 15.34 -3.22 -2.80
CA LEU A 75 14.47 -2.23 -2.18
C LEU A 75 13.76 -2.88 -0.99
N ASN A 76 14.09 -2.42 0.23
CA ASN A 76 13.34 -2.78 1.43
C ASN A 76 12.44 -1.60 1.77
N ILE A 77 11.13 -1.83 1.81
CA ILE A 77 10.27 -1.06 2.70
C ILE A 77 10.80 -1.38 4.10
N ILE A 78 10.99 -0.36 4.94
CA ILE A 78 11.63 -0.52 6.27
C ILE A 78 10.84 -1.47 7.20
N ILE A 79 9.69 -1.96 6.75
CA ILE A 79 8.87 -2.98 7.39
C ILE A 79 8.52 -4.04 6.34
N GLY A 80 9.03 -5.27 6.46
CA GLY A 80 8.45 -6.53 5.95
C GLY A 80 8.23 -6.79 4.44
N LEU A 81 7.63 -5.88 3.67
CA LEU A 81 7.18 -6.15 2.29
C LEU A 81 8.25 -5.83 1.24
N LYS A 82 8.36 -6.69 0.23
CA LYS A 82 9.07 -6.36 -1.01
C LYS A 82 8.28 -5.29 -1.77
N ASN A 83 8.97 -4.41 -2.49
CA ASN A 83 8.31 -3.36 -3.29
C ASN A 83 7.23 -3.87 -4.24
N GLN A 84 7.47 -4.99 -4.91
CA GLN A 84 6.48 -5.57 -5.82
C GLN A 84 5.22 -6.00 -5.06
N GLU A 85 5.35 -6.54 -3.86
CA GLU A 85 4.21 -6.95 -3.04
C GLU A 85 3.43 -5.74 -2.53
N PHE A 86 4.11 -4.64 -2.22
CA PHE A 86 3.45 -3.39 -1.84
C PHE A 86 2.74 -2.72 -3.02
N ILE A 87 3.35 -2.72 -4.22
CA ILE A 87 2.69 -2.28 -5.46
C ILE A 87 1.46 -3.14 -5.74
N GLU A 88 1.57 -4.46 -5.63
CA GLU A 88 0.44 -5.37 -5.81
C GLU A 88 -0.66 -5.11 -4.75
N LEU A 89 -0.29 -4.83 -3.50
CA LEU A 89 -1.24 -4.46 -2.44
C LEU A 89 -1.96 -3.13 -2.76
N LEU A 90 -1.24 -2.10 -3.23
CA LEU A 90 -1.82 -0.84 -3.72
C LEU A 90 -2.84 -1.08 -4.85
N LEU A 91 -2.49 -1.91 -5.83
CA LEU A 91 -3.38 -2.24 -6.94
C LEU A 91 -4.62 -3.02 -6.49
N ILE A 92 -4.45 -4.00 -5.59
CA ILE A 92 -5.56 -4.76 -5.00
C ILE A 92 -6.53 -3.82 -4.27
N TRP A 93 -6.03 -2.84 -3.52
CA TRP A 93 -6.88 -1.87 -2.85
C TRP A 93 -7.56 -0.90 -3.81
N LYS A 94 -6.84 -0.44 -4.85
CA LYS A 94 -7.40 0.42 -5.89
C LYS A 94 -8.67 -0.16 -6.51
N GLU A 95 -8.69 -1.47 -6.76
CA GLU A 95 -9.87 -2.17 -7.30
C GLU A 95 -11.07 -2.16 -6.33
N LYS A 96 -10.82 -2.01 -5.03
CA LYS A 96 -11.85 -1.99 -3.98
C LYS A 96 -12.36 -0.61 -3.61
N ILE A 97 -11.59 0.44 -3.85
CA ILE A 97 -12.00 1.82 -3.55
C ILE A 97 -13.40 2.16 -4.13
N PRO A 98 -13.74 1.82 -5.38
CA PRO A 98 -15.09 2.07 -5.90
C PRO A 98 -16.18 1.32 -5.15
N GLU A 99 -15.93 0.09 -4.69
CA GLU A 99 -16.89 -0.69 -3.89
C GLU A 99 -17.13 -0.08 -2.50
N ILE A 100 -16.20 0.73 -2.00
CA ILE A 100 -16.24 1.32 -0.66
C ILE A 100 -16.84 2.73 -0.68
N PHE A 101 -16.52 3.52 -1.70
CA PHE A 101 -16.77 4.96 -1.72
C PHE A 101 -17.62 5.46 -2.90
N GLU A 102 -18.02 4.59 -3.84
CA GLU A 102 -19.05 4.97 -4.82
C GLU A 102 -20.46 4.68 -4.28
N ASP A 103 -21.33 5.71 -4.34
CA ASP A 103 -22.79 5.63 -4.21
C ASP A 103 -23.46 5.00 -5.45
#